data_AF-A0A401ZAD2-F1
#
_entry.id   AF-A0A401ZAD2-F1
#
_cell.length_a   1.000
_cell.length_b   1.000
_cell.length_c   1.000
_cell.angle_alpha   90.00
_cell.angle_beta   90.00
_cell.angle_gamma   90.00
#
_symmetry.space_group_name_H-M   'P 1'
#
loop_
_entity.id
_entity.type
_entity.pdbx_description
1 polymer ?
#
loop_
_entity_poly.entity_id
_entity_poly.type
_entity_poly.pdbx_seq_one_letter_code
_entity_poly.pdbx_strand_id
1 'polypeptide(L)'
;MERWDARPLQSVELTQEDTGWNVVELESRKNLHSKIHELIDLTINSTLSTSDFHYHLHLCQTQYGKHFTTQLVRSLQRTDAVEREAVVWLLTQLRDPEAIPLLRKLSQQPHYSRAIRLSAALTLAGLGATDEMLQTPARRFYAIS
;
A
#
# COMPACT_ATOMS: atom_id res chain seq x y z
N MET A 1 -71.39 0.54 -8.39
CA MET A 1 -70.38 -0.45 -8.78
C MET A 1 -69.68 0.15 -9.99
N GLU A 2 -68.41 0.56 -10.00
CA GLU A 2 -67.24 0.25 -9.16
C GLU A 2 -66.35 1.49 -9.08
N ARG A 3 -65.68 1.67 -7.94
CA ARG A 3 -64.71 2.73 -7.68
C ARG A 3 -63.41 2.37 -8.40
N TRP A 4 -62.95 3.23 -9.31
CA TRP A 4 -61.60 3.14 -9.84
C TRP A 4 -60.66 3.83 -8.84
N ASP A 5 -60.12 3.05 -7.93
CA ASP A 5 -59.08 3.48 -7.00
C ASP A 5 -57.85 3.93 -7.78
N ALA A 6 -57.56 5.23 -7.72
CA ALA A 6 -56.32 5.81 -8.17
C ALA A 6 -55.17 5.29 -7.29
N ARG A 7 -54.48 4.25 -7.75
CA ARG A 7 -53.12 3.95 -7.33
C ARG A 7 -52.18 4.54 -8.38
N PRO A 8 -51.45 5.64 -8.09
CA PRO A 8 -50.24 5.90 -8.85
C PRO A 8 -49.28 4.78 -8.50
N LEU A 9 -48.91 3.99 -9.51
CA LEU A 9 -47.82 3.04 -9.43
C LEU A 9 -46.63 3.79 -8.82
N GLN A 10 -46.06 3.22 -7.75
CA GLN A 10 -44.74 3.56 -7.26
C GLN A 10 -43.76 3.34 -8.43
N SER A 11 -43.58 4.38 -9.25
CA SER A 11 -42.31 4.60 -9.92
C SER A 11 -41.34 4.81 -8.77
N VAL A 12 -40.62 3.75 -8.44
CA VAL A 12 -39.39 3.81 -7.68
C VAL A 12 -38.59 4.95 -8.30
N GLU A 13 -38.58 6.09 -7.61
CA GLU A 13 -37.60 7.15 -7.80
C GLU A 13 -36.26 6.47 -7.59
N LEU A 14 -35.68 5.97 -8.67
CA LEU A 14 -34.25 5.84 -8.80
C LEU A 14 -33.74 7.28 -8.73
N THR A 15 -33.58 7.77 -7.49
CA THR A 15 -32.80 8.94 -7.14
C THR A 15 -31.54 8.91 -7.98
N GLN A 16 -31.51 9.74 -9.03
CA GLN A 16 -30.35 10.09 -9.82
C GLN A 16 -29.41 10.95 -8.97
N GLU A 17 -28.98 10.42 -7.84
CA GLU A 17 -28.07 11.08 -6.91
C GLU A 17 -27.06 10.06 -6.38
N ASP A 18 -26.26 9.43 -7.26
CA ASP A 18 -24.94 8.92 -6.80
C ASP A 18 -23.93 8.52 -7.90
N THR A 19 -24.04 9.02 -9.13
CA THR A 19 -23.00 8.78 -10.17
C THR A 19 -22.16 10.03 -10.42
N GLY A 20 -21.92 10.82 -9.35
CA GLY A 20 -20.99 11.95 -9.34
C GLY A 20 -19.64 11.63 -8.71
N TRP A 21 -19.47 10.44 -8.14
CA TRP A 21 -18.19 10.00 -7.61
C TRP A 21 -17.30 9.46 -8.72
N ASN A 22 -16.02 9.82 -8.69
CA ASN A 22 -14.92 8.97 -9.19
C ASN A 22 -14.56 9.00 -10.68
N VAL A 23 -14.60 10.10 -11.44
CA VAL A 23 -13.78 10.15 -12.68
C VAL A 23 -12.36 10.59 -12.35
N VAL A 24 -12.21 11.77 -11.73
CA VAL A 24 -10.89 12.32 -11.34
C VAL A 24 -10.19 11.46 -10.29
N GLU A 25 -10.93 10.94 -9.30
CA GLU A 25 -10.36 10.08 -8.26
C GLU A 25 -9.97 8.69 -8.79
N LEU A 26 -10.69 8.16 -9.78
CA LEU A 26 -10.37 6.87 -10.41
C LEU A 26 -9.17 7.01 -11.36
N GLU A 27 -9.06 8.12 -12.08
CA GLU A 27 -7.88 8.45 -12.89
C GLU A 27 -6.64 8.61 -12.02
N SER A 28 -6.76 9.29 -10.87
CA SER A 28 -5.69 9.37 -9.87
C SER A 28 -5.24 7.98 -9.37
N ARG A 29 -6.20 7.08 -9.09
CA ARG A 29 -5.91 5.70 -8.67
C ARG A 29 -5.27 4.86 -9.77
N LYS A 30 -5.72 5.00 -11.02
CA LYS A 30 -5.12 4.31 -12.18
C LYS A 30 -3.70 4.82 -12.44
N ASN A 31 -3.48 6.13 -12.33
CA ASN A 31 -2.18 6.75 -12.48
C ASN A 31 -1.21 6.28 -11.39
N LEU A 32 -1.66 6.22 -10.13
CA LEU A 32 -0.89 5.68 -9.02
C LEU A 32 -0.47 4.21 -9.26
N HIS A 33 -1.39 3.36 -9.72
CA HIS A 33 -1.08 1.96 -10.02
C HIS A 33 -0.05 1.83 -11.15
N SER A 34 -0.22 2.60 -12.24
CA SER A 34 0.74 2.65 -13.34
C SER A 34 2.11 3.11 -12.87
N LYS A 35 2.17 4.14 -12.02
CA LYS A 35 3.41 4.68 -11.48
C LYS A 35 4.13 3.69 -10.57
N ILE A 36 3.39 2.92 -9.76
CA ILE A 36 3.97 1.84 -8.95
C ILE A 36 4.56 0.75 -9.84
N HIS A 37 3.86 0.33 -10.88
CA HIS A 37 4.40 -0.65 -11.83
C HIS A 37 5.64 -0.13 -12.55
N GLU A 38 5.63 1.14 -12.98
CA GLU A 38 6.79 1.78 -13.58
C GLU A 38 7.98 1.78 -12.60
N LEU A 39 7.78 2.12 -11.33
CA LEU A 39 8.84 2.08 -10.32
C LEU A 39 9.39 0.67 -10.09
N ILE A 40 8.51 -0.33 -10.06
CA ILE A 40 8.92 -1.74 -9.92
C ILE A 40 9.75 -2.14 -11.14
N ASP A 41 9.28 -1.84 -12.34
CA ASP A 41 9.98 -2.15 -13.59
C ASP A 41 11.35 -1.46 -13.67
N LEU A 42 11.42 -0.18 -13.29
CA LEU A 42 12.68 0.56 -13.19
C LEU A 42 13.64 -0.07 -12.18
N THR A 43 13.14 -0.58 -11.05
CA THR A 43 13.98 -1.24 -10.03
C THR A 43 14.58 -2.55 -10.55
N ILE A 44 13.87 -3.27 -11.42
CA ILE A 44 14.29 -4.57 -11.96
C ILE A 44 15.19 -4.38 -13.18
N ASN A 45 14.82 -3.48 -14.09
CA ASN A 45 15.38 -3.40 -15.43
C ASN A 45 16.35 -2.23 -15.65
N SER A 46 16.36 -1.21 -14.78
CA SER A 46 17.22 -0.04 -14.95
C SER A 46 18.37 0.02 -13.96
N THR A 47 19.52 0.48 -14.43
CA THR A 47 20.71 0.81 -13.60
C THR A 47 20.60 2.21 -13.00
N LEU A 48 19.40 2.63 -12.60
CA LEU A 48 19.18 3.94 -11.99
C LEU A 48 19.90 4.04 -10.65
N SER A 49 20.41 5.22 -10.33
CA SER A 49 21.06 5.43 -9.04
C SER A 49 20.04 5.38 -7.92
N THR A 50 20.46 4.93 -6.74
CA THR A 50 19.65 4.96 -5.51
C THR A 50 19.08 6.36 -5.21
N SER A 51 19.83 7.42 -5.57
CA SER A 51 19.39 8.81 -5.47
C SER A 51 18.18 9.14 -6.33
N ASP A 52 18.12 8.58 -7.55
CA ASP A 52 17.03 8.84 -8.49
C ASP A 52 15.75 8.16 -8.00
N PHE A 53 15.88 6.92 -7.48
CA PHE A 53 14.76 6.25 -6.83
C PHE A 53 14.23 7.01 -5.63
N HIS A 54 15.10 7.60 -4.81
CA HIS A 54 14.66 8.44 -3.68
C HIS A 54 13.88 9.66 -4.16
N TYR A 55 14.37 10.33 -5.21
CA TYR A 55 13.65 11.46 -5.81
C TYR A 55 12.27 11.04 -6.31
N HIS A 56 12.18 9.93 -7.06
CA HIS A 56 10.91 9.44 -7.58
C HIS A 56 9.94 8.98 -6.47
N LEU A 57 10.45 8.31 -5.43
CA LEU A 57 9.66 7.90 -4.27
C LEU A 57 9.10 9.12 -3.53
N HIS A 58 9.93 10.13 -3.28
CA HIS A 58 9.51 11.35 -2.62
C HIS A 58 8.47 12.11 -3.45
N LEU A 59 8.68 12.22 -4.77
CA LEU A 59 7.70 12.83 -5.68
C LEU A 59 6.34 12.11 -5.60
N CYS A 60 6.35 10.78 -5.70
CA CYS A 60 5.13 9.99 -5.59
C CYS A 60 4.46 10.14 -4.22
N GLN A 61 5.24 10.19 -3.14
CA GLN A 61 4.71 10.41 -1.79
C GLN A 61 4.09 11.80 -1.65
N THR A 62 4.69 12.84 -2.22
CA THR A 62 4.09 14.20 -2.22
C THR A 62 2.81 14.30 -3.05
N GLN A 63 2.74 13.54 -4.14
CA GLN A 63 1.62 13.60 -5.08
C GLN A 63 0.41 12.77 -4.62
N TYR A 64 0.66 11.59 -4.03
CA TYR A 64 -0.37 10.60 -3.69
C TYR A 64 -0.53 10.40 -2.17
N GLY A 65 0.40 10.90 -1.36
CA GLY A 65 0.36 10.80 0.10
C GLY A 65 0.29 9.36 0.60
N LYS A 66 -0.55 9.16 1.62
CA LYS A 66 -0.79 7.90 2.34
C LYS A 66 -1.26 6.75 1.43
N HIS A 67 -1.91 7.10 0.32
CA HIS A 67 -2.41 6.12 -0.64
C HIS A 67 -1.28 5.40 -1.38
N PHE A 68 -0.14 6.08 -1.59
CA PHE A 68 1.03 5.49 -2.20
C PHE A 68 1.54 4.30 -1.39
N THR A 69 1.82 4.52 -0.10
CA THR A 69 2.31 3.50 0.83
C THR A 69 1.33 2.34 0.97
N THR A 70 0.04 2.64 1.11
CA THR A 70 -1.00 1.60 1.20
C THR A 70 -1.05 0.75 -0.06
N GLN A 71 -0.95 1.36 -1.24
CA GLN A 71 -1.00 0.63 -2.49
C GLN A 71 0.27 -0.17 -2.76
N LEU A 72 1.43 0.34 -2.34
CA LEU A 72 2.71 -0.34 -2.47
C LEU A 72 2.78 -1.58 -1.54
N VAL A 73 2.14 -1.52 -0.36
CA VAL A 73 1.96 -2.72 0.47
C VAL A 73 0.95 -3.70 -0.17
N ARG A 74 -0.06 -3.21 -0.88
CA ARG A 74 -1.00 -4.07 -1.62
C ARG A 74 -0.36 -4.75 -2.84
N SER A 75 0.60 -4.10 -3.50
CA SER A 75 1.27 -4.71 -4.66
C SER A 75 2.06 -5.96 -4.27
N LEU A 76 2.64 -6.03 -3.06
CA LEU A 76 3.30 -7.24 -2.52
C LEU A 76 2.45 -8.53 -2.66
N GLN A 77 1.12 -8.41 -2.62
CA GLN A 77 0.20 -9.55 -2.71
C GLN A 77 -0.07 -10.01 -4.13
N ARG A 78 0.12 -9.13 -5.13
CA ARG A 78 -0.25 -9.34 -6.53
C ARG A 78 0.94 -9.58 -7.45
N THR A 79 2.13 -9.25 -6.99
CA THR A 79 3.36 -9.26 -7.79
C THR A 79 4.11 -10.58 -7.73
N ASP A 80 4.85 -10.85 -8.80
CA ASP A 80 5.73 -12.02 -8.93
C ASP A 80 6.91 -11.96 -7.95
N ALA A 81 7.70 -13.03 -7.84
CA ALA A 81 8.79 -13.12 -6.86
C ALA A 81 9.80 -11.97 -7.02
N VAL A 82 10.23 -11.68 -8.26
CA VAL A 82 11.20 -10.62 -8.58
C VAL A 82 10.62 -9.23 -8.29
N GLU A 83 9.39 -8.99 -8.73
CA GLU A 83 8.68 -7.74 -8.45
C GLU A 83 8.44 -7.54 -6.96
N ARG A 84 8.18 -8.60 -6.20
CA ARG A 84 8.01 -8.52 -4.74
C ARG A 84 9.29 -8.08 -4.05
N GLU A 85 10.45 -8.56 -4.48
CA GLU A 85 11.75 -8.12 -3.95
C GLU A 85 11.99 -6.63 -4.23
N ALA A 86 11.67 -6.17 -5.44
CA ALA A 86 11.71 -4.75 -5.79
C ALA A 86 10.77 -3.92 -4.89
N VAL A 87 9.54 -4.38 -4.66
CA VAL A 87 8.59 -3.70 -3.76
C VAL A 87 9.10 -3.67 -2.31
N VAL A 88 9.68 -4.75 -1.81
CA VAL A 88 10.31 -4.79 -0.47
C VAL A 88 11.42 -3.76 -0.37
N TRP A 89 12.27 -3.67 -1.40
CA TRP A 89 13.34 -2.68 -1.45
C TRP A 89 12.79 -1.25 -1.46
N LEU A 90 11.79 -0.95 -2.31
CA LEU A 90 11.13 0.35 -2.39
C LEU A 90 10.50 0.77 -1.05
N LEU A 91 9.80 -0.13 -0.36
CA LEU A 91 9.24 0.14 0.99
C LEU A 91 10.34 0.47 2.01
N THR A 92 11.47 -0.24 1.93
CA THR A 92 12.60 -0.04 2.83
C THR A 92 13.29 1.32 2.58
N GLN A 93 13.32 1.79 1.33
CA GLN A 93 13.80 3.13 1.00
C GLN A 93 12.81 4.22 1.41
N LEU A 94 11.50 3.98 1.24
CA LEU A 94 10.45 4.93 1.57
C LEU A 94 10.40 5.24 3.08
N ARG A 95 10.70 4.25 3.93
CA ARG A 95 10.71 4.36 5.41
C ARG A 95 9.45 4.99 6.01
N ASP A 96 8.30 4.79 5.38
CA ASP A 96 7.04 5.34 5.84
C ASP A 96 6.50 4.54 7.05
N PRO A 97 6.31 5.17 8.22
CA PRO A 97 5.75 4.50 9.40
C PRO A 97 4.33 3.97 9.17
N GLU A 98 3.58 4.51 8.21
CA GLU A 98 2.23 4.02 7.88
C GLU A 98 2.24 2.62 7.26
N ALA A 99 3.37 2.17 6.71
CA ALA A 99 3.52 0.81 6.18
C ALA A 99 3.55 -0.25 7.30
N ILE A 100 4.03 0.11 8.49
CA ILE A 100 4.28 -0.82 9.60
C ILE A 100 3.03 -1.64 10.00
N PRO A 101 1.86 -1.04 10.30
CA PRO A 101 0.68 -1.83 10.69
C PRO A 101 0.20 -2.76 9.57
N LEU A 102 0.31 -2.33 8.31
CA LEU A 102 -0.10 -3.13 7.16
C LEU A 102 0.84 -4.32 6.95
N LEU A 103 2.15 -4.10 7.04
CA LEU A 103 3.16 -5.16 6.92
C LEU A 103 3.08 -6.16 8.07
N ARG A 104 2.80 -5.70 9.30
CA ARG A 104 2.60 -6.58 10.45
C ARG A 104 1.42 -7.52 10.25
N LYS A 105 0.30 -6.96 9.77
CA LYS A 105 -0.88 -7.74 9.39
C LYS A 105 -0.54 -8.77 8.31
N LEU A 106 0.20 -8.39 7.27
CA LEU A 106 0.61 -9.31 6.21
C LEU A 106 1.49 -10.45 6.73
N SER A 107 2.44 -10.17 7.61
CA SER A 107 3.38 -11.16 8.16
C SER A 107 2.69 -12.19 9.06
N GLN A 108 1.72 -11.76 9.87
CA GLN A 108 1.07 -12.60 10.89
C GLN A 108 -0.11 -13.41 10.32
N GLN A 109 -0.69 -13.00 9.20
CA GLN A 109 -1.90 -13.63 8.68
C GLN A 109 -1.61 -14.94 7.91
N PRO A 110 -2.15 -16.09 8.37
CA PRO A 110 -1.80 -17.40 7.82
C PRO A 110 -2.36 -17.67 6.43
N HIS A 111 -3.36 -16.90 5.98
CA HIS A 111 -3.93 -17.03 4.64
C HIS A 111 -3.02 -16.51 3.52
N TYR A 112 -1.98 -15.75 3.85
CA TYR A 112 -1.00 -15.32 2.86
C TYR A 112 0.07 -16.39 2.63
N SER A 113 0.54 -16.46 1.38
CA SER A 113 1.62 -17.37 1.00
C SER A 113 2.86 -17.13 1.87
N ARG A 114 3.64 -18.19 2.11
CA ARG A 114 4.88 -18.11 2.90
C ARG A 114 5.81 -17.01 2.38
N ALA A 115 5.89 -16.86 1.06
CA ALA A 115 6.74 -15.85 0.44
C ALA A 115 6.28 -14.42 0.74
N ILE A 116 4.97 -14.13 0.70
CA ILE A 116 4.44 -12.80 1.05
C ILE A 116 4.72 -12.48 2.52
N ARG A 117 4.50 -13.45 3.42
CA ARG A 117 4.79 -13.29 4.85
C ARG A 117 6.26 -12.98 5.11
N LEU A 118 7.16 -13.71 4.45
CA LEU A 118 8.61 -13.51 4.56
C LEU A 118 9.01 -12.14 4.02
N SER A 119 8.51 -11.73 2.86
CA SER A 119 8.75 -10.39 2.30
C SER A 119 8.29 -9.29 3.26
N ALA A 120 7.09 -9.42 3.84
CA ALA A 120 6.58 -8.45 4.81
C ALA A 120 7.44 -8.40 6.09
N ALA A 121 7.89 -9.56 6.60
CA ALA A 121 8.80 -9.64 7.73
C ALA A 121 10.18 -9.01 7.43
N LEU A 122 10.72 -9.24 6.24
CA LEU A 122 11.96 -8.60 5.78
C LEU A 122 11.83 -7.09 5.70
N THR A 123 10.72 -6.58 5.16
CA THR A 123 10.48 -5.13 5.13
C THR A 123 10.40 -4.57 6.54
N LEU A 124 9.69 -5.23 7.48
CA LEU A 124 9.64 -4.80 8.88
C LEU A 124 11.03 -4.76 9.54
N ALA A 125 11.88 -5.75 9.25
CA ALA A 125 13.27 -5.76 9.71
C ALA A 125 14.09 -4.62 9.09
N GLY A 126 13.94 -4.37 7.78
CA GLY A 126 14.59 -3.25 7.09
C GLY A 126 14.16 -1.86 7.59
N LEU A 127 12.91 -1.75 8.08
CA LEU A 127 12.38 -0.56 8.73
C LEU A 127 12.77 -0.45 10.21
N GLY A 128 13.39 -1.48 10.79
CA GLY A 128 13.70 -1.55 12.21
C GLY A 128 12.47 -1.63 13.12
N ALA A 129 11.33 -2.06 12.58
CA ALA A 129 10.03 -2.07 13.24
C ALA A 129 9.58 -3.48 13.67
N THR A 130 10.54 -4.37 13.95
CA THR A 130 10.24 -5.71 14.47
C THR A 130 9.94 -5.65 15.97
N ASP A 131 9.08 -6.56 16.44
CA ASP A 131 8.71 -6.63 17.86
C ASP A 131 9.96 -6.81 18.75
N GLU A 132 10.96 -7.55 18.28
CA GLU A 132 12.24 -7.73 18.98
C GLU A 132 13.01 -6.41 19.13
N MET A 133 13.09 -5.58 18.07
CA MET A 133 13.76 -4.28 18.14
C MET A 133 13.01 -3.27 19.01
N LEU A 134 11.68 -3.34 19.02
CA LEU A 134 10.84 -2.47 19.86
C LEU A 134 10.85 -2.90 21.34
N GLN A 135 11.00 -4.19 21.61
CA GLN A 135 10.99 -4.74 22.98
C GLN A 135 12.38 -4.81 23.64
N THR A 136 13.47 -4.62 22.88
CA THR A 136 14.81 -4.60 23.46
C THR A 136 15.12 -3.18 23.96
N PRO A 137 14.99 -2.85 25.26
CA PRO A 137 15.53 -1.59 25.76
C PRO A 137 17.02 -1.58 25.46
N ALA A 138 17.54 -0.45 24.95
CA ALA A 138 18.96 -0.26 24.74
C ALA A 138 19.69 -0.72 26.00
N ARG A 139 20.43 -1.84 25.92
CA ARG A 139 21.21 -2.35 27.03
C ARG A 139 22.17 -1.23 27.42
N ARG A 140 21.84 -0.51 28.48
CA ARG A 140 22.76 0.42 29.14
C ARG A 140 23.88 -0.45 29.65
N PHE A 141 24.94 -0.57 28.87
CA PHE A 141 26.21 -1.07 29.34
C PHE A 141 26.69 -0.05 30.36
N TYR A 142 26.33 -0.26 31.62
CA TYR A 142 26.98 0.43 32.71
C TYR A 142 28.45 0.03 32.64
N ALA A 143 29.32 0.98 32.33
CA ALA A 143 30.76 0.78 32.41
C ALA A 143 31.07 0.43 33.86
N ILE A 144 31.52 -0.81 34.08
CA ILE A 144 32.03 -1.24 35.38
C ILE A 144 33.32 -0.44 35.58
N SER A 145 33.27 0.51 36.52
CA SER A 145 34.43 1.32 36.92
C SER A 145 35.28 0.57 37.93
#